data_AF-A0A7W1TBS7-F1
#
_entry.id   AF-A0A7W1TBS7-F1
#
_cell.length_a   1.000
_cell.length_b   1.000
_cell.length_c   1.000
_cell.angle_alpha   90.00
_cell.angle_beta   90.00
_cell.angle_gamma   90.00
#
_symmetry.space_group_name_H-M   'P 1'
#
loop_
_entity.id
_entity.type
_entity.pdbx_description
1 polymer ?
#
loop_
_entity_poly.entity_id
_entity_poly.type
_entity_poly.pdbx_seq_one_letter_code
_entity_poly.pdbx_strand_id
1 'polypeptide(L)'
;MAALAFGLPLGTAPLLWWWSGTQTDLDAAAVRLHALGLPTTGEEWGRVVADPERLVKRRRIEELAVALDTYRGDYDYRSDYANHRLMTAVPEGIATFQAACDAGHVAELENLLLGLGDGPLAATIDFPLPYGGEPGPYRPWHFLRQRIVTASVPAAERAARAALVLARAQAGVDLYYGAYQLERVLKAIASRMAAGALFSPALARDLDATAAQIIAQRPRAVAAQAITYLTLFRKGFMATAKPLGLSLPSIMQTAPFNELIFRAGRARIIDDLGTQAAFMRDHHRPREWADEDVRRSLAYGTNTRRYSASGFLMPLFGPLFFPPITITSTVVAMRAGVLAAELRQGAWPEDLLDPGRHPLRPLQSFGHPVGAYSVGLDGRDDGGGKGDVKFLFRAQPLGTTADP
;
A
#
# COMPACT_ATOMS: atom_id res chain seq x y z
N MET A 1 -16.83 7.67 -51.39
CA MET A 1 -16.84 7.82 -49.92
C MET A 1 -16.91 6.48 -49.17
N ALA A 2 -17.60 5.44 -49.65
CA ALA A 2 -17.61 4.13 -49.00
C ALA A 2 -16.24 3.42 -48.92
N ALA A 3 -15.36 3.58 -49.92
CA ALA A 3 -14.01 2.99 -49.91
C ALA A 3 -13.07 3.59 -48.83
N LEU A 4 -13.26 4.86 -48.45
CA LEU A 4 -12.51 5.51 -47.36
C LEU A 4 -13.03 5.10 -45.97
N ALA A 5 -14.33 4.80 -45.84
CA ALA A 5 -14.94 4.35 -44.59
C ALA A 5 -14.57 2.89 -44.22
N PHE A 6 -14.32 2.03 -45.22
CA PHE A 6 -13.88 0.64 -44.99
C PHE A 6 -12.36 0.42 -45.05
N GLY A 7 -11.61 1.29 -45.74
CA GLY A 7 -10.14 1.21 -45.79
C GLY A 7 -9.44 1.65 -44.50
N LEU A 8 -10.02 2.62 -43.78
CA LEU A 8 -9.47 3.09 -42.51
C LEU A 8 -9.45 1.99 -41.42
N PRO A 9 -10.53 1.25 -41.14
CA PRO A 9 -10.51 0.16 -40.16
C PRO A 9 -9.58 -1.00 -40.54
N LEU A 10 -9.51 -1.37 -41.83
CA LEU A 10 -8.72 -2.51 -42.30
C LEU A 10 -7.21 -2.25 -42.36
N GLY A 11 -6.77 -1.00 -42.54
CA GLY A 11 -5.36 -0.62 -42.43
C GLY A 11 -4.94 -0.24 -41.01
N THR A 12 -5.83 0.41 -40.25
CA THR A 12 -5.51 0.83 -38.87
C THR A 12 -5.55 -0.32 -37.88
N ALA A 13 -6.44 -1.31 -38.00
CA ALA A 13 -6.48 -2.41 -37.05
C ALA A 13 -5.21 -3.29 -37.07
N PRO A 14 -4.64 -3.69 -38.22
CA PRO A 14 -3.37 -4.40 -38.28
C PRO A 14 -2.18 -3.54 -37.86
N LEU A 15 -2.17 -2.25 -38.18
CA LEU A 15 -1.14 -1.32 -37.71
C LEU A 15 -1.22 -1.11 -36.20
N LEU A 16 -2.42 -0.99 -35.62
CA LEU A 16 -2.65 -0.91 -34.18
C LEU A 16 -2.38 -2.25 -33.49
N TRP A 17 -2.58 -3.38 -34.17
CA TRP A 17 -2.26 -4.70 -33.66
C TRP A 17 -0.75 -4.96 -33.66
N TRP A 18 -0.06 -4.65 -34.76
CA TRP A 18 1.40 -4.69 -34.85
C TRP A 18 2.03 -3.68 -33.88
N TRP A 19 1.53 -2.45 -33.90
CA TRP A 19 1.81 -1.42 -32.92
C TRP A 19 1.14 -1.69 -31.57
N SER A 20 0.57 -2.84 -31.25
CA SER A 20 0.31 -3.21 -29.84
C SER A 20 1.19 -4.39 -29.44
N GLY A 21 1.61 -5.20 -30.41
CA GLY A 21 2.51 -6.34 -30.23
C GLY A 21 4.00 -6.00 -30.05
N THR A 22 4.54 -4.92 -30.63
CA THR A 22 6.00 -4.68 -30.47
C THR A 22 6.40 -4.33 -29.03
N GLN A 23 7.60 -4.75 -28.58
CA GLN A 23 8.11 -4.56 -27.22
C GLN A 23 9.43 -3.75 -27.15
N THR A 24 9.86 -3.17 -28.27
CA THR A 24 11.18 -2.51 -28.40
C THR A 24 11.42 -1.40 -27.37
N ASP A 25 10.39 -0.63 -27.01
CA ASP A 25 10.48 0.40 -25.99
C ASP A 25 10.63 -0.18 -24.56
N LEU A 26 10.02 -1.33 -24.29
CA LEU A 26 10.20 -2.06 -23.03
C LEU A 26 11.59 -2.68 -22.93
N ASP A 27 12.13 -3.18 -24.04
CA ASP A 27 13.50 -3.70 -24.08
C ASP A 27 14.52 -2.57 -23.88
N ALA A 28 14.29 -1.41 -24.50
CA ALA A 28 15.09 -0.22 -24.26
C ALA A 28 15.01 0.25 -22.79
N ALA A 29 13.81 0.19 -22.18
CA ALA A 29 13.65 0.50 -20.75
C ALA A 29 14.38 -0.51 -19.86
N ALA A 30 14.32 -1.81 -20.17
CA ALA A 30 15.08 -2.85 -19.46
C ALA A 30 16.59 -2.60 -19.54
N VAL A 31 17.13 -2.25 -20.72
CA VAL A 31 18.54 -1.88 -20.87
C VAL A 31 18.91 -0.68 -19.99
N ARG A 32 18.03 0.34 -19.90
CA ARG A 32 18.26 1.50 -19.03
C ARG A 32 18.21 1.13 -17.54
N LEU A 33 17.29 0.27 -17.11
CA LEU A 33 17.28 -0.25 -15.75
C LEU A 33 18.59 -0.98 -15.41
N HIS A 34 19.07 -1.86 -16.29
CA HIS A 34 20.36 -2.52 -16.12
C HIS A 34 21.52 -1.53 -16.03
N ALA A 35 21.53 -0.49 -16.87
CA ALA A 35 22.55 0.56 -16.83
C ALA A 35 22.53 1.34 -15.49
N LEU A 36 21.36 1.43 -14.84
CA LEU A 36 21.23 1.97 -13.48
C LEU A 36 21.63 0.97 -12.39
N GLY A 37 22.08 -0.25 -12.75
CA GLY A 37 22.37 -1.32 -11.79
C GLY A 37 21.10 -1.87 -11.12
N LEU A 38 19.96 -1.77 -11.81
CA LEU A 38 18.68 -2.30 -11.34
C LEU A 38 18.33 -3.59 -12.07
N PRO A 39 17.72 -4.54 -11.36
CA PRO A 39 17.22 -5.78 -11.94
C PRO A 39 15.99 -5.53 -12.82
N THR A 40 15.84 -6.36 -13.85
CA THR A 40 14.74 -6.33 -14.82
C THR A 40 13.89 -7.59 -14.80
N THR A 41 14.35 -8.61 -14.09
CA THR A 41 13.62 -9.86 -13.86
C THR A 41 13.49 -10.16 -12.36
N GLY A 42 12.53 -11.00 -12.00
CA GLY A 42 12.40 -11.47 -10.62
C GLY A 42 13.59 -12.32 -10.17
N GLU A 43 14.31 -12.96 -11.09
CA GLU A 43 15.51 -13.74 -10.78
C GLU A 43 16.67 -12.82 -10.42
N GLU A 44 16.93 -11.79 -11.23
CA GLU A 44 17.94 -10.76 -10.95
C GLU A 44 17.65 -9.99 -9.66
N TRP A 45 16.37 -9.86 -9.29
CA TRP A 45 15.94 -9.30 -8.00
C TRP A 45 16.48 -10.09 -6.79
N GLY A 46 16.91 -11.33 -7.01
CA GLY A 46 17.16 -12.31 -5.95
C GLY A 46 15.86 -12.70 -5.25
N ARG A 47 14.75 -12.76 -5.99
CA ARG A 47 13.46 -13.09 -5.39
C ARG A 47 13.43 -14.57 -5.03
N VAL A 48 13.34 -14.81 -3.73
CA VAL A 48 13.22 -16.15 -3.18
C VAL A 48 11.75 -16.54 -3.17
N VAL A 49 11.42 -17.62 -3.86
CA VAL A 49 10.10 -18.27 -3.74
C VAL A 49 9.96 -18.76 -2.32
N ALA A 50 8.80 -18.52 -1.71
CA ALA A 50 8.53 -19.03 -0.38
C ALA A 50 8.70 -20.56 -0.38
N ASP A 51 9.28 -21.11 0.69
CA ASP A 51 9.40 -22.57 0.80
C ASP A 51 8.01 -23.25 0.76
N PRO A 52 7.94 -24.55 0.43
CA PRO A 52 6.66 -25.25 0.30
C PRO A 52 5.78 -25.17 1.55
N GLU A 53 6.36 -25.16 2.74
CA GLU A 53 5.61 -25.08 4.00
C GLU A 53 4.91 -23.71 4.14
N ARG A 54 5.62 -22.62 3.83
CA ARG A 54 5.06 -21.27 3.81
C ARG A 54 3.97 -21.13 2.76
N LEU A 55 4.12 -21.74 1.58
CA LEU A 55 3.09 -21.72 0.55
C LEU A 55 1.83 -22.48 0.98
N VAL A 56 1.97 -23.61 1.67
CA VAL A 56 0.83 -24.32 2.27
C VAL A 56 0.15 -23.47 3.34
N LYS A 57 0.92 -22.85 4.26
CA LYS A 57 0.38 -21.93 5.27
C LYS A 57 -0.36 -20.75 4.62
N ARG A 58 0.21 -20.15 3.59
CA ARG A 58 -0.40 -19.04 2.83
C ARG A 58 -1.73 -19.46 2.21
N ARG A 59 -1.77 -20.59 1.50
CA ARG A 59 -3.01 -21.11 0.90
C ARG A 59 -4.07 -21.34 1.97
N ARG A 60 -3.68 -21.94 3.09
CA ARG A 60 -4.62 -22.17 4.21
C ARG A 60 -5.13 -20.87 4.83
N ILE A 61 -4.29 -19.84 4.96
CA ILE A 61 -4.69 -18.49 5.38
C ILE A 61 -5.74 -17.91 4.41
N GLU A 62 -5.52 -18.05 3.10
CA GLU A 62 -6.45 -17.57 2.06
C GLU A 62 -7.79 -18.34 2.13
N GLU A 63 -7.76 -19.66 2.27
CA GLU A 63 -8.95 -20.51 2.47
C GLU A 63 -9.74 -20.12 3.72
N LEU A 64 -9.07 -19.93 4.86
CA LEU A 64 -9.71 -19.51 6.10
C LEU A 64 -10.32 -18.12 5.98
N ALA A 65 -9.63 -17.19 5.30
CA ALA A 65 -10.15 -15.86 5.07
C ALA A 65 -11.38 -15.87 4.14
N VAL A 66 -11.46 -16.80 3.19
CA VAL A 66 -12.68 -17.05 2.39
C VAL A 66 -13.80 -17.58 3.27
N ALA A 67 -13.52 -18.59 4.09
CA ALA A 67 -14.50 -19.20 4.98
C ALA A 67 -15.05 -18.18 5.99
N LEU A 68 -14.19 -17.32 6.56
CA LEU A 68 -14.62 -16.26 7.46
C LEU A 68 -15.49 -15.20 6.75
N ASP A 69 -15.20 -14.89 5.49
CA ASP A 69 -16.00 -13.96 4.67
C ASP A 69 -17.43 -14.49 4.39
N THR A 70 -17.68 -15.81 4.49
CA THR A 70 -19.03 -16.36 4.30
C THR A 70 -19.97 -16.06 5.47
N TYR A 71 -19.44 -15.79 6.67
CA TYR A 71 -20.25 -15.39 7.84
C TYR A 71 -20.78 -13.96 7.75
N ARG A 72 -20.39 -13.23 6.70
CA ARG A 72 -20.74 -11.83 6.51
C ARG A 72 -22.23 -11.61 6.25
N GLY A 73 -22.93 -12.54 5.60
CA GLY A 73 -24.30 -12.31 5.14
C GLY A 73 -24.40 -11.02 4.29
N ASP A 74 -25.37 -10.17 4.61
CA ASP A 74 -25.63 -8.89 3.92
C ASP A 74 -24.74 -7.73 4.38
N TYR A 75 -23.89 -7.95 5.39
CA TYR A 75 -23.03 -6.90 5.94
C TYR A 75 -21.96 -6.47 4.91
N ASP A 76 -21.93 -5.19 4.49
CA ASP A 76 -20.85 -4.68 3.65
C ASP A 76 -19.78 -3.96 4.47
N TYR A 77 -18.68 -4.65 4.76
CA TYR A 77 -17.54 -4.04 5.43
C TYR A 77 -16.83 -2.94 4.63
N ARG A 78 -17.08 -2.85 3.32
CA ARG A 78 -16.46 -1.82 2.47
C ARG A 78 -17.09 -0.46 2.73
N SER A 79 -18.40 -0.37 3.00
CA SER A 79 -19.09 0.88 3.35
C SER A 79 -18.86 1.27 4.81
N ASP A 80 -19.03 0.33 5.74
CA ASP A 80 -19.16 0.66 7.15
C ASP A 80 -17.82 1.02 7.79
N TYR A 81 -16.74 0.39 7.33
CA TYR A 81 -15.41 0.63 7.85
C TYR A 81 -14.65 1.73 7.10
N ALA A 82 -15.00 2.02 5.83
CA ALA A 82 -14.47 3.20 5.15
C ALA A 82 -14.93 4.50 5.84
N ASN A 83 -16.11 4.45 6.48
CA ASN A 83 -16.72 5.55 7.20
C ASN A 83 -16.49 5.49 8.73
N HIS A 84 -15.94 4.40 9.27
CA HIS A 84 -15.66 4.29 10.70
C HIS A 84 -14.58 5.30 11.09
N ARG A 85 -15.01 6.38 11.74
CA ARG A 85 -14.12 7.40 12.30
C ARG A 85 -13.55 6.86 13.62
N LEU A 86 -12.28 7.18 13.88
CA LEU A 86 -11.64 6.93 15.17
C LEU A 86 -12.59 7.37 16.31
N MET A 87 -12.75 6.55 17.34
CA MET A 87 -13.60 6.81 18.52
C MET A 87 -15.11 6.89 18.28
N THR A 88 -15.62 6.50 17.11
CA THR A 88 -17.06 6.20 16.99
C THR A 88 -17.35 4.83 17.56
N ALA A 89 -18.60 4.59 17.99
CA ALA A 89 -19.02 3.25 18.36
C ALA A 89 -18.75 2.29 17.20
N VAL A 90 -18.28 1.07 17.49
CA VAL A 90 -18.08 0.06 16.45
C VAL A 90 -19.45 -0.25 15.84
N PRO A 91 -19.62 -0.10 14.51
CA PRO A 91 -20.87 -0.46 13.85
C PRO A 91 -21.35 -1.86 14.27
N GLU A 92 -22.64 -1.96 14.61
CA GLU A 92 -23.25 -3.21 15.08
C GLU A 92 -23.02 -4.37 14.11
N GLY A 93 -23.08 -4.10 12.79
CA GLY A 93 -22.78 -5.09 11.75
C GLY A 93 -21.40 -5.73 11.88
N ILE A 94 -20.36 -4.99 12.32
CA ILE A 94 -19.02 -5.54 12.55
C ILE A 94 -19.01 -6.46 13.76
N ALA A 95 -19.68 -6.05 14.85
CA ALA A 95 -19.74 -6.84 16.07
C ALA A 95 -20.51 -8.15 15.83
N THR A 96 -21.66 -8.08 15.16
CA THR A 96 -22.47 -9.25 14.77
C THR A 96 -21.69 -10.18 13.85
N PHE A 97 -21.01 -9.65 12.82
CA PHE A 97 -20.16 -10.45 11.94
C PHE A 97 -19.06 -11.19 12.71
N GLN A 98 -18.32 -10.48 13.58
CA GLN A 98 -17.23 -11.08 14.34
C GLN A 98 -17.71 -12.10 15.37
N ALA A 99 -18.90 -11.91 15.94
CA ALA A 99 -19.52 -12.88 16.84
C ALA A 99 -20.03 -14.14 16.10
N ALA A 100 -20.42 -14.01 14.84
CA ALA A 100 -20.89 -15.12 14.01
C ALA A 100 -19.74 -16.02 13.49
N CYS A 101 -18.51 -15.49 13.43
CA CYS A 101 -17.37 -16.24 12.91
C CYS A 101 -17.03 -17.47 13.78
N ASP A 102 -16.73 -18.59 13.12
CA ASP A 102 -16.32 -19.82 13.82
C ASP A 102 -15.00 -19.61 14.59
N ALA A 103 -15.04 -19.87 15.90
CA ALA A 103 -13.91 -19.63 16.79
C ALA A 103 -12.67 -20.49 16.44
N GLY A 104 -12.89 -21.69 15.90
CA GLY A 104 -11.82 -22.59 15.44
C GLY A 104 -11.09 -22.01 14.23
N HIS A 105 -11.83 -21.58 13.20
CA HIS A 105 -11.28 -20.92 12.01
C HIS A 105 -10.51 -19.65 12.36
N VAL A 106 -11.04 -18.85 13.30
CA VAL A 106 -10.38 -17.63 13.75
C VAL A 106 -9.05 -17.95 14.47
N ALA A 107 -9.07 -18.89 15.40
CA ALA A 107 -7.86 -19.30 16.12
C ALA A 107 -6.81 -19.90 15.18
N GLU A 108 -7.23 -20.72 14.20
CA GLU A 108 -6.36 -21.30 13.19
C GLU A 108 -5.71 -20.21 12.32
N LEU A 109 -6.50 -19.24 11.83
CA LEU A 109 -5.99 -18.13 11.02
C LEU A 109 -4.93 -17.32 11.78
N GLU A 110 -5.21 -16.95 13.03
CA GLU A 110 -4.27 -16.20 13.87
C GLU A 110 -2.99 -17.01 14.14
N ASN A 111 -3.11 -18.31 14.38
CA ASN A 111 -1.95 -19.21 14.57
C ASN A 111 -1.08 -19.30 13.32
N LEU A 112 -1.69 -19.49 12.15
CA LEU A 112 -0.98 -19.58 10.89
C LEU A 112 -0.26 -18.27 10.56
N LEU A 113 -0.91 -17.13 10.81
CA LEU A 113 -0.30 -15.82 10.60
C LEU A 113 0.87 -15.56 11.56
N LEU A 114 0.71 -15.88 12.85
CA LEU A 114 1.81 -15.74 13.82
C LEU A 114 2.96 -16.70 13.52
N GLY A 115 2.66 -17.91 13.06
CA GLY A 115 3.63 -18.92 12.62
C GLY A 115 4.16 -18.72 11.19
N LEU A 116 3.72 -17.66 10.50
CA LEU A 116 4.17 -17.34 9.15
C LEU A 116 5.60 -16.79 9.19
N GLY A 117 5.96 -15.99 10.19
CA GLY A 117 7.27 -15.33 10.26
C GLY A 117 7.53 -14.33 9.13
N ASP A 118 8.70 -13.67 9.16
CA ASP A 118 8.97 -12.46 8.36
C ASP A 118 9.55 -12.73 6.95
N GLY A 119 9.66 -14.01 6.55
CA GLY A 119 10.16 -14.40 5.25
C GLY A 119 9.21 -14.05 4.07
N PRO A 120 9.69 -14.15 2.83
CA PRO A 120 8.88 -13.83 1.64
C PRO A 120 7.66 -14.74 1.51
N LEU A 121 6.60 -14.23 0.86
CA LEU A 121 5.35 -14.94 0.52
C LEU A 121 5.15 -15.15 -0.98
N ALA A 122 6.18 -14.90 -1.78
CA ALA A 122 6.11 -14.99 -3.24
C ALA A 122 5.95 -16.46 -3.67
N ALA A 123 4.89 -16.77 -4.42
CA ALA A 123 4.65 -18.09 -5.01
C ALA A 123 5.39 -18.30 -6.34
N THR A 124 5.78 -17.21 -7.00
CA THR A 124 6.50 -17.24 -8.27
C THR A 124 7.58 -16.17 -8.28
N ILE A 125 8.59 -16.37 -9.13
CA ILE A 125 9.65 -15.39 -9.37
C ILE A 125 9.11 -14.24 -10.21
N ASP A 126 8.30 -14.55 -11.23
CA ASP A 126 7.86 -13.63 -12.28
C ASP A 126 6.95 -12.48 -11.84
N PHE A 127 6.14 -12.64 -10.79
CA PHE A 127 5.12 -11.66 -10.41
C PHE A 127 5.33 -11.09 -9.01
N PRO A 128 6.02 -9.94 -8.86
CA PRO A 128 6.17 -9.21 -7.60
C PRO A 128 4.86 -8.98 -6.84
N LEU A 129 3.73 -8.90 -7.55
CA LEU A 129 2.45 -8.72 -6.88
C LEU A 129 1.88 -10.04 -6.31
N PRO A 130 1.27 -10.03 -5.11
CA PRO A 130 0.58 -11.17 -4.54
C PRO A 130 -0.70 -11.55 -5.29
N TYR A 131 -1.05 -10.82 -6.35
CA TYR A 131 -2.21 -11.11 -7.17
C TYR A 131 -1.90 -12.28 -8.09
N GLY A 132 -2.46 -13.44 -7.79
CA GLY A 132 -2.68 -14.48 -8.78
C GLY A 132 -4.00 -15.15 -8.45
N GLY A 133 -5.04 -14.92 -9.27
CA GLY A 133 -6.22 -15.79 -9.45
C GLY A 133 -7.17 -16.05 -8.28
N GLU A 134 -6.73 -15.91 -7.03
CA GLU A 134 -7.41 -16.38 -5.84
C GLU A 134 -7.97 -15.20 -5.04
N PRO A 135 -9.08 -15.40 -4.31
CA PRO A 135 -9.76 -14.35 -3.55
C PRO A 135 -8.76 -13.57 -2.69
N GLY A 136 -8.55 -12.31 -3.08
CA GLY A 136 -7.28 -11.63 -2.88
C GLY A 136 -6.75 -11.55 -1.44
N PRO A 137 -5.45 -11.22 -1.29
CA PRO A 137 -4.71 -11.13 -0.02
C PRO A 137 -5.29 -10.13 1.00
N TYR A 138 -6.39 -9.46 0.67
CA TYR A 138 -7.08 -8.43 1.44
C TYR A 138 -7.98 -8.99 2.54
N ARG A 139 -8.54 -10.20 2.37
CA ARG A 139 -9.51 -10.75 3.32
C ARG A 139 -8.94 -10.92 4.73
N PRO A 140 -7.72 -11.48 4.91
CA PRO A 140 -7.09 -11.53 6.22
C PRO A 140 -6.94 -10.14 6.86
N TRP A 141 -6.48 -9.14 6.10
CA TRP A 141 -6.33 -7.76 6.58
C TRP A 141 -7.66 -7.16 7.08
N HIS A 142 -8.73 -7.34 6.31
CA HIS A 142 -10.05 -6.83 6.68
C HIS A 142 -10.58 -7.49 7.96
N PHE A 143 -10.44 -8.81 8.05
CA PHE A 143 -10.85 -9.58 9.21
C PHE A 143 -10.07 -9.17 10.47
N LEU A 144 -8.73 -9.16 10.40
CA LEU A 144 -7.86 -8.80 11.54
C LEU A 144 -8.16 -7.38 12.04
N ARG A 145 -8.33 -6.42 11.13
CA ARG A 145 -8.68 -5.04 11.48
C ARG A 145 -10.00 -4.96 12.26
N GLN A 146 -11.04 -5.65 11.80
CA GLN A 146 -12.33 -5.69 12.50
C GLN A 146 -12.19 -6.35 13.87
N ARG A 147 -11.43 -7.43 13.95
CA ARG A 147 -11.18 -8.15 15.19
C ARG A 147 -10.44 -7.33 16.23
N ILE A 148 -9.47 -6.51 15.82
CA ILE A 148 -8.77 -5.57 16.72
C ILE A 148 -9.78 -4.66 17.44
N VAL A 149 -10.78 -4.13 16.72
CA VAL A 149 -11.73 -3.19 17.32
C VAL A 149 -12.84 -3.85 18.14
N THR A 150 -13.27 -5.07 17.81
CA THR A 150 -14.40 -5.73 18.49
C THR A 150 -14.02 -6.70 19.59
N ALA A 151 -12.86 -7.35 19.48
CA ALA A 151 -12.53 -8.47 20.36
C ALA A 151 -12.06 -8.00 21.75
N SER A 152 -12.04 -8.93 22.71
CA SER A 152 -11.41 -8.71 24.02
C SER A 152 -9.94 -8.27 23.86
N VAL A 153 -9.39 -7.55 24.83
CA VAL A 153 -8.02 -7.00 24.72
C VAL A 153 -6.97 -8.06 24.33
N PRO A 154 -6.94 -9.27 24.94
CA PRO A 154 -5.99 -10.30 24.53
C PRO A 154 -6.16 -10.77 23.07
N ALA A 155 -7.41 -10.92 22.61
CA ALA A 155 -7.70 -11.32 21.24
C ALA A 155 -7.41 -10.20 20.23
N ALA A 156 -7.69 -8.95 20.59
CA ALA A 156 -7.34 -7.78 19.79
C ALA A 156 -5.81 -7.63 19.65
N GLU A 157 -5.05 -7.86 20.73
CA GLU A 157 -3.59 -7.86 20.68
C GLU A 157 -3.06 -8.97 19.76
N ARG A 158 -3.61 -10.19 19.88
CA ARG A 158 -3.23 -11.31 19.01
C ARG A 158 -3.48 -11.00 17.55
N ALA A 159 -4.64 -10.44 17.21
CA ALA A 159 -4.98 -10.01 15.86
C ALA A 159 -4.04 -8.89 15.35
N ALA A 160 -3.68 -7.93 16.21
CA ALA A 160 -2.73 -6.88 15.88
C ALA A 160 -1.34 -7.46 15.56
N ARG A 161 -0.83 -8.38 16.39
CA ARG A 161 0.45 -9.05 16.16
C ARG A 161 0.45 -9.88 14.88
N ALA A 162 -0.62 -10.62 14.62
CA ALA A 162 -0.80 -11.38 13.38
C ALA A 162 -0.78 -10.46 12.14
N ALA A 163 -1.42 -9.29 12.21
CA ALA A 163 -1.39 -8.29 11.14
C ALA A 163 0.01 -7.68 10.94
N LEU A 164 0.78 -7.48 12.02
CA LEU A 164 2.16 -7.00 11.92
C LEU A 164 3.09 -8.02 11.26
N VAL A 165 2.94 -9.32 11.57
CA VAL A 165 3.67 -10.40 10.86
C VAL A 165 3.31 -10.39 9.36
N LEU A 166 2.03 -10.27 9.03
CA LEU A 166 1.59 -10.17 7.64
C LEU A 166 2.19 -8.94 6.93
N ALA A 167 2.25 -7.79 7.61
CA ALA A 167 2.89 -6.57 7.09
C ALA A 167 4.36 -6.81 6.73
N ARG A 168 5.10 -7.43 7.63
CA ARG A 168 6.53 -7.72 7.47
C ARG A 168 6.78 -8.72 6.36
N ALA A 169 6.00 -9.80 6.31
CA ALA A 169 6.07 -10.79 5.25
C ALA A 169 5.74 -10.20 3.86
N GLN A 170 4.92 -9.14 3.80
CA GLN A 170 4.59 -8.42 2.57
C GLN A 170 5.60 -7.29 2.23
N ALA A 171 6.29 -6.70 3.21
CA ALA A 171 7.18 -5.55 3.00
C ALA A 171 8.30 -5.80 1.96
N GLY A 172 8.77 -7.04 1.83
CA GLY A 172 9.82 -7.42 0.86
C GLY A 172 9.32 -7.73 -0.57
N VAL A 173 8.00 -7.72 -0.78
CA VAL A 173 7.37 -8.16 -2.04
C VAL A 173 6.43 -7.09 -2.58
N ASP A 174 5.64 -6.49 -1.69
CA ASP A 174 4.62 -5.51 -1.99
C ASP A 174 4.48 -4.51 -0.83
N LEU A 175 5.49 -3.65 -0.70
CA LEU A 175 5.54 -2.66 0.37
C LEU A 175 4.37 -1.67 0.31
N TYR A 176 3.88 -1.33 -0.88
CA TYR A 176 2.79 -0.38 -0.99
C TYR A 176 1.52 -0.92 -0.36
N TYR A 177 1.05 -2.08 -0.84
CA TYR A 177 -0.19 -2.63 -0.34
C TYR A 177 -0.05 -3.06 1.12
N GLY A 178 1.11 -3.62 1.50
CA GLY A 178 1.43 -3.91 2.89
C GLY A 178 1.35 -2.66 3.78
N ALA A 179 1.97 -1.55 3.38
CA ALA A 179 1.93 -0.29 4.12
C ALA A 179 0.52 0.29 4.18
N TYR A 180 -0.24 0.26 3.09
CA TYR A 180 -1.62 0.73 3.04
C TYR A 180 -2.54 -0.05 3.99
N GLN A 181 -2.45 -1.38 4.00
CA GLN A 181 -3.24 -2.21 4.90
C GLN A 181 -2.77 -2.06 6.35
N LEU A 182 -1.46 -1.98 6.57
CA LEU A 182 -0.91 -1.70 7.89
C LEU A 182 -1.41 -0.35 8.41
N GLU A 183 -1.49 0.70 7.60
CA GLU A 183 -2.01 2.00 8.00
C GLU A 183 -3.41 1.90 8.64
N ARG A 184 -4.26 1.03 8.06
CA ARG A 184 -5.62 0.75 8.54
C ARG A 184 -5.61 -0.06 9.83
N VAL A 185 -4.67 -0.99 9.99
CA VAL A 185 -4.45 -1.74 11.23
C VAL A 185 -3.96 -0.83 12.36
N LEU A 186 -3.02 0.06 12.08
CA LEU A 186 -2.54 1.05 13.06
C LEU A 186 -3.67 1.97 13.54
N LYS A 187 -4.58 2.37 12.64
CA LYS A 187 -5.81 3.11 13.01
C LYS A 187 -6.71 2.30 13.94
N ALA A 188 -6.86 0.99 13.72
CA ALA A 188 -7.64 0.12 14.60
C ALA A 188 -7.00 -0.02 16.00
N ILE A 189 -5.67 -0.18 16.06
CA ILE A 189 -4.91 -0.22 17.33
C ILE A 189 -5.09 1.11 18.08
N ALA A 190 -4.90 2.24 17.39
CA ALA A 190 -5.06 3.57 17.95
C ALA A 190 -6.46 3.79 18.54
N SER A 191 -7.51 3.42 17.80
CA SER A 191 -8.91 3.50 18.27
C SER A 191 -9.11 2.72 19.57
N ARG A 192 -8.52 1.53 19.69
CA ARG A 192 -8.63 0.70 20.90
C ARG A 192 -7.87 1.28 22.07
N MET A 193 -6.65 1.77 21.86
CA MET A 193 -5.87 2.45 22.90
C MET A 193 -6.61 3.67 23.44
N ALA A 194 -7.21 4.47 22.55
CA ALA A 194 -7.97 5.64 22.93
C ALA A 194 -9.29 5.28 23.67
N ALA A 195 -9.86 4.10 23.43
CA ALA A 195 -10.95 3.52 24.22
C ALA A 195 -10.50 2.87 25.54
N GLY A 196 -9.23 3.03 25.95
CA GLY A 196 -8.69 2.54 27.21
C GLY A 196 -8.12 1.12 27.18
N ALA A 197 -7.95 0.51 26.01
CA ALA A 197 -7.31 -0.81 25.92
C ALA A 197 -5.83 -0.74 26.33
N LEU A 198 -5.46 -1.57 27.29
CA LEU A 198 -4.08 -1.72 27.76
C LEU A 198 -3.41 -2.89 27.02
N PHE A 199 -2.79 -2.61 25.88
CA PHE A 199 -1.99 -3.61 25.16
C PHE A 199 -0.64 -3.83 25.84
N SER A 200 -0.05 -5.01 25.62
CA SER A 200 1.22 -5.36 26.23
C SER A 200 2.43 -4.62 25.60
N PRO A 201 3.55 -4.52 26.34
CA PRO A 201 4.83 -4.03 25.78
C PRO A 201 5.37 -4.89 24.62
N ALA A 202 4.89 -6.12 24.44
CA ALA A 202 5.31 -6.95 23.30
C ALA A 202 4.78 -6.39 21.98
N LEU A 203 3.57 -5.82 21.97
CA LEU A 203 3.01 -5.17 20.78
C LEU A 203 3.85 -3.95 20.37
N ALA A 204 4.39 -3.19 21.33
CA ALA A 204 5.27 -2.06 21.05
C ALA A 204 6.55 -2.50 20.30
N ARG A 205 7.17 -3.61 20.72
CA ARG A 205 8.33 -4.18 20.02
C ARG A 205 7.99 -4.65 18.60
N ASP A 206 6.83 -5.28 18.43
CA ASP A 206 6.37 -5.72 17.10
C ASP A 206 6.09 -4.53 16.17
N LEU A 207 5.61 -3.40 16.71
CA LEU A 207 5.41 -2.15 15.97
C LEU A 207 6.74 -1.53 15.54
N ASP A 208 7.71 -1.43 16.47
CA ASP A 208 9.06 -0.91 16.17
C ASP A 208 9.76 -1.77 15.11
N ALA A 209 9.70 -3.10 15.23
CA ALA A 209 10.28 -4.03 14.26
C ALA A 209 9.64 -3.87 12.87
N THR A 210 8.30 -3.75 12.82
CA THR A 210 7.57 -3.52 11.57
C THR A 210 7.94 -2.18 10.94
N ALA A 211 8.02 -1.11 11.74
CA ALA A 211 8.42 0.22 11.27
C ALA A 211 9.83 0.17 10.66
N ALA A 212 10.80 -0.39 11.38
CA ALA A 212 12.18 -0.53 10.92
C ALA A 212 12.29 -1.33 9.60
N GLN A 213 11.59 -2.46 9.50
CA GLN A 213 11.57 -3.26 8.28
C GLN A 213 10.96 -2.51 7.10
N ILE A 214 9.89 -1.75 7.32
CA ILE A 214 9.26 -0.92 6.27
C ILE A 214 10.23 0.14 5.76
N ILE A 215 10.99 0.82 6.64
CA ILE A 215 12.03 1.76 6.20
C ILE A 215 13.08 1.02 5.36
N ALA A 216 13.60 -0.09 5.88
CA ALA A 216 14.73 -0.82 5.29
C ALA A 216 14.41 -1.41 3.90
N GLN A 217 13.17 -1.85 3.68
CA GLN A 217 12.77 -2.49 2.42
C GLN A 217 12.37 -1.50 1.31
N ARG A 218 12.35 -0.19 1.57
CA ARG A 218 11.86 0.81 0.60
C ARG A 218 12.61 0.88 -0.73
N PRO A 219 13.94 1.07 -0.75
CA PRO A 219 14.66 1.10 -2.02
C PRO A 219 14.41 -0.19 -2.80
N ARG A 220 14.32 -1.31 -2.07
CA ARG A 220 13.97 -2.60 -2.64
C ARG A 220 12.58 -2.59 -3.28
N ALA A 221 11.57 -2.10 -2.56
CA ALA A 221 10.19 -2.10 -3.03
C ALA A 221 9.97 -1.27 -4.31
N VAL A 222 10.62 -0.11 -4.45
CA VAL A 222 10.47 0.73 -5.65
C VAL A 222 11.08 0.05 -6.87
N ALA A 223 12.23 -0.61 -6.74
CA ALA A 223 12.79 -1.39 -7.84
C ALA A 223 11.95 -2.63 -8.17
N ALA A 224 11.39 -3.32 -7.18
CA ALA A 224 10.44 -4.41 -7.40
C ALA A 224 9.20 -3.93 -8.19
N GLN A 225 8.74 -2.70 -7.95
CA GLN A 225 7.65 -2.10 -8.69
C GLN A 225 8.00 -1.84 -10.17
N ALA A 226 9.23 -1.39 -10.47
CA ALA A 226 9.70 -1.24 -11.84
C ALA A 226 9.68 -2.59 -12.60
N ILE A 227 10.19 -3.66 -11.96
CA ILE A 227 10.13 -5.03 -12.50
C ILE A 227 8.68 -5.49 -12.70
N THR A 228 7.80 -5.17 -11.74
CA THR A 228 6.37 -5.50 -11.80
C THR A 228 5.75 -4.96 -13.08
N TYR A 229 5.95 -3.67 -13.35
CA TYR A 229 5.37 -3.01 -14.52
C TYR A 229 6.02 -3.49 -15.81
N LEU A 230 7.33 -3.70 -15.83
CA LEU A 230 8.01 -4.27 -16.99
C LEU A 230 7.40 -5.64 -17.36
N THR A 231 7.20 -6.52 -16.38
CA THR A 231 6.55 -7.83 -16.61
C THR A 231 5.08 -7.68 -17.03
N LEU A 232 4.31 -6.81 -16.36
CA LEU A 232 2.90 -6.57 -16.68
C LEU A 232 2.73 -6.06 -18.12
N PHE A 233 3.54 -5.10 -18.53
CA PHE A 233 3.47 -4.52 -19.87
C PHE A 233 3.94 -5.50 -20.96
N ARG A 234 4.88 -6.40 -20.65
CA ARG A 234 5.30 -7.46 -21.58
C ARG A 234 4.22 -8.54 -21.77
N LYS A 235 3.50 -8.90 -20.72
CA LYS A 235 2.44 -9.94 -20.77
C LYS A 235 1.08 -9.40 -21.24
N GLY A 236 0.96 -8.08 -21.43
CA GLY A 236 -0.31 -7.38 -21.68
C GLY A 236 -1.00 -7.06 -20.36
N PHE A 237 -1.28 -5.77 -20.14
CA PHE A 237 -1.78 -5.31 -18.84
C PHE A 237 -3.14 -5.95 -18.53
N MET A 238 -4.05 -6.02 -19.49
CA MET A 238 -5.37 -6.61 -19.28
C MET A 238 -5.34 -8.14 -19.16
N ALA A 239 -4.51 -8.80 -19.95
CA ALA A 239 -4.31 -10.25 -19.89
C ALA A 239 -3.77 -10.68 -18.53
N THR A 240 -3.00 -9.79 -17.88
CA THR A 240 -2.56 -10.01 -16.52
C THR A 240 -3.61 -9.54 -15.50
N ALA A 241 -4.07 -8.30 -15.56
CA ALA A 241 -4.92 -7.64 -14.55
C ALA A 241 -6.28 -8.33 -14.33
N LYS A 242 -6.88 -8.92 -15.36
CA LYS A 242 -8.19 -9.58 -15.27
C LYS A 242 -8.17 -10.84 -14.37
N PRO A 243 -7.24 -11.80 -14.56
CA PRO A 243 -6.99 -12.87 -13.58
C PRO A 243 -6.71 -12.39 -12.15
N LEU A 244 -6.29 -11.13 -11.97
CA LEU A 244 -5.96 -10.54 -10.66
C LEU A 244 -7.16 -9.89 -9.97
N GLY A 245 -8.34 -9.91 -10.59
CA GLY A 245 -9.54 -9.26 -10.06
C GLY A 245 -9.43 -7.73 -10.02
N LEU A 246 -8.50 -7.12 -10.77
CA LEU A 246 -8.37 -5.67 -10.84
C LEU A 246 -9.52 -5.09 -11.68
N SER A 247 -10.49 -4.48 -11.01
CA SER A 247 -11.55 -3.72 -11.67
C SER A 247 -11.03 -2.34 -12.03
N LEU A 248 -10.83 -2.06 -13.31
CA LEU A 248 -10.58 -0.70 -13.78
C LEU A 248 -11.89 0.13 -13.76
N PRO A 249 -11.81 1.46 -13.60
CA PRO A 249 -12.97 2.36 -13.70
C PRO A 249 -13.76 2.13 -15.00
N SER A 250 -15.07 2.40 -15.02
CA SER A 250 -15.99 2.04 -16.12
C SER A 250 -15.55 2.48 -17.52
N ILE A 251 -15.02 3.70 -17.66
CA ILE A 251 -14.48 4.22 -18.94
C ILE A 251 -13.29 3.40 -19.46
N MET A 252 -12.59 2.74 -18.55
CA MET A 252 -11.40 1.92 -18.76
C MET A 252 -11.74 0.42 -18.85
N GLN A 253 -13.01 0.03 -18.91
CA GLN A 253 -13.37 -1.35 -19.24
C GLN A 253 -13.34 -1.57 -20.77
N THR A 254 -13.10 -0.52 -21.54
CA THR A 254 -12.88 -0.59 -23.00
C THR A 254 -11.45 -1.03 -23.30
N ALA A 255 -11.24 -2.35 -23.37
CA ALA A 255 -9.93 -2.99 -23.56
C ALA A 255 -9.01 -2.38 -24.67
N PRO A 256 -9.52 -1.93 -25.85
CA PRO A 256 -8.66 -1.40 -26.90
C PRO A 256 -8.05 -0.03 -26.54
N PHE A 257 -8.80 0.84 -25.86
CA PHE A 257 -8.32 2.16 -25.49
C PHE A 257 -7.23 2.10 -24.41
N ASN A 258 -7.32 1.14 -23.48
CA ASN A 258 -6.32 0.93 -22.43
C ASN A 258 -4.95 0.53 -22.97
N GLU A 259 -4.89 -0.42 -23.90
CA GLU A 259 -3.61 -0.90 -24.45
C GLU A 259 -2.91 0.21 -25.25
N LEU A 260 -3.67 1.02 -25.98
CA LEU A 260 -3.19 2.24 -26.66
C LEU A 260 -2.62 3.26 -25.66
N ILE A 261 -3.35 3.49 -24.58
CA ILE A 261 -3.00 4.38 -23.49
C ILE A 261 -1.70 3.93 -22.80
N PHE A 262 -1.63 2.68 -22.34
CA PHE A 262 -0.47 2.18 -21.62
C PHE A 262 0.76 2.11 -22.51
N ARG A 263 0.60 1.77 -23.78
CA ARG A 263 1.72 1.73 -24.71
C ARG A 263 2.38 3.09 -24.93
N ALA A 264 1.62 4.18 -24.95
CA ALA A 264 2.19 5.52 -25.09
C ALA A 264 2.99 6.01 -23.86
N GLY A 265 2.91 5.32 -22.71
CA GLY A 265 3.55 5.74 -21.45
C GLY A 265 4.40 4.68 -20.75
N ARG A 266 4.36 3.41 -21.16
CA ARG A 266 4.96 2.28 -20.42
C ARG A 266 6.47 2.40 -20.19
N ALA A 267 7.25 2.72 -21.22
CA ALA A 267 8.69 2.87 -21.08
C ALA A 267 9.05 4.02 -20.13
N ARG A 268 8.31 5.14 -20.21
CA ARG A 268 8.49 6.28 -19.32
C ARG A 268 8.17 5.93 -17.87
N ILE A 269 7.08 5.21 -17.60
CA ILE A 269 6.74 4.74 -16.24
C ILE A 269 7.88 3.89 -15.67
N ILE A 270 8.42 2.97 -16.46
CA ILE A 270 9.54 2.11 -16.05
C ILE A 270 10.81 2.94 -15.79
N ASP A 271 11.13 3.89 -16.69
CA ASP A 271 12.30 4.78 -16.54
C ASP A 271 12.18 5.66 -15.30
N ASP A 272 10.99 6.20 -15.02
CA ASP A 272 10.73 7.07 -13.88
C ASP A 272 10.88 6.29 -12.56
N LEU A 273 10.32 5.08 -12.48
CA LEU A 273 10.48 4.17 -11.34
C LEU A 273 11.93 3.70 -11.19
N GLY A 274 12.62 3.41 -12.30
CA GLY A 274 14.03 3.04 -12.30
C GLY A 274 14.92 4.16 -11.77
N THR A 275 14.71 5.39 -12.25
CA THR A 275 15.49 6.54 -11.78
C THR A 275 15.19 6.84 -10.31
N GLN A 276 13.94 6.68 -9.86
CA GLN A 276 13.57 6.82 -8.46
C GLN A 276 14.22 5.72 -7.58
N ALA A 277 14.20 4.47 -8.03
CA ALA A 277 14.86 3.37 -7.33
C ALA A 277 16.38 3.58 -7.22
N ALA A 278 17.02 4.03 -8.31
CA ALA A 278 18.45 4.39 -8.29
C ALA A 278 18.72 5.54 -7.32
N PHE A 279 17.90 6.60 -7.36
CA PHE A 279 18.00 7.71 -6.40
C PHE A 279 17.88 7.22 -4.95
N MET A 280 16.91 6.37 -4.65
CA MET A 280 16.69 5.82 -3.30
C MET A 280 17.75 4.80 -2.86
N ARG A 281 18.46 4.19 -3.79
CA ARG A 281 19.64 3.38 -3.48
C ARG A 281 20.81 4.28 -3.09
N ASP A 282 20.99 5.38 -3.81
CA ASP A 282 22.15 6.27 -3.66
C ASP A 282 21.96 7.31 -2.54
N HIS A 283 20.72 7.51 -2.08
CA HIS A 283 20.33 8.37 -0.96
C HIS A 283 19.66 7.50 0.10
N HIS A 284 19.97 7.70 1.38
CA HIS A 284 19.47 6.80 2.44
C HIS A 284 18.47 7.45 3.39
N ARG A 285 18.12 8.73 3.16
CA ARG A 285 17.26 9.48 4.08
C ARG A 285 15.83 9.58 3.52
N PRO A 286 14.80 9.23 4.33
CA PRO A 286 13.40 9.39 3.93
C PRO A 286 13.03 10.80 3.45
N ARG A 287 13.64 11.83 4.05
CA ARG A 287 13.45 13.22 3.62
C ARG A 287 13.91 13.47 2.18
N GLU A 288 15.12 13.04 1.83
CA GLU A 288 15.67 13.19 0.48
C GLU A 288 14.77 12.52 -0.55
N TRP A 289 14.22 11.34 -0.20
CA TRP A 289 13.27 10.64 -1.05
C TRP A 289 11.95 11.39 -1.21
N ALA A 290 11.42 11.97 -0.14
CA ALA A 290 10.20 12.76 -0.19
C ALA A 290 10.37 14.05 -1.04
N ASP A 291 11.52 14.73 -0.90
CA ASP A 291 11.87 15.90 -1.70
C ASP A 291 11.93 15.56 -3.19
N GLU A 292 12.54 14.43 -3.53
CA GLU A 292 12.60 13.91 -4.89
C GLU A 292 11.21 13.57 -5.45
N ASP A 293 10.35 12.94 -4.64
CA ASP A 293 8.96 12.64 -5.02
C ASP A 293 8.15 13.92 -5.30
N VAL A 294 8.30 14.95 -4.47
CA VAL A 294 7.67 16.26 -4.69
C VAL A 294 8.21 16.92 -5.96
N ARG A 295 9.53 16.94 -6.14
CA ARG A 295 10.17 17.53 -7.32
C ARG A 295 9.69 16.86 -8.60
N ARG A 296 9.61 15.52 -8.63
CA ARG A 296 9.06 14.74 -9.74
C ARG A 296 7.59 15.05 -9.96
N SER A 297 6.78 15.05 -8.91
CA SER A 297 5.35 15.38 -8.96
C SER A 297 5.09 16.77 -9.56
N LEU A 298 5.86 17.78 -9.15
CA LEU A 298 5.80 19.12 -9.71
C LEU A 298 6.25 19.16 -11.17
N ALA A 299 7.31 18.41 -11.55
CA ALA A 299 7.74 18.30 -12.94
C ALA A 299 6.67 17.64 -13.84
N TYR A 300 5.86 16.72 -13.30
CA TYR A 300 4.69 16.18 -14.02
C TYR A 300 3.56 17.20 -14.09
N GLY A 301 3.21 17.83 -12.96
CA GLY A 301 2.13 18.82 -12.86
C GLY A 301 2.36 20.05 -13.74
N THR A 302 3.59 20.52 -13.88
CA THR A 302 3.96 21.66 -14.74
C THR A 302 4.02 21.29 -16.24
N ASN A 303 4.21 20.02 -16.58
CA ASN A 303 4.17 19.51 -17.96
C ASN A 303 2.76 19.18 -18.48
N THR A 304 1.70 19.35 -17.68
CA THR A 304 0.30 19.10 -18.07
C THR A 304 -0.24 20.07 -19.12
N ARG A 305 0.52 21.10 -19.54
CA ARG A 305 0.16 21.94 -20.69
C ARG A 305 0.37 21.27 -22.06
N ARG A 306 0.79 20.00 -22.11
CA ARG A 306 0.91 19.24 -23.36
C ARG A 306 0.05 17.98 -23.31
N TYR A 307 -0.93 17.91 -24.21
CA TYR A 307 -1.81 16.77 -24.51
C TYR A 307 -1.03 15.55 -25.06
N SER A 308 -0.02 15.06 -24.34
CA SER A 308 0.55 13.75 -24.60
C SER A 308 -0.28 12.72 -23.81
N ALA A 309 -0.52 11.55 -24.40
CA ALA A 309 -1.17 10.44 -23.68
C ALA A 309 -0.48 10.19 -22.33
N SER A 310 0.86 10.22 -22.26
CA SER A 310 1.61 10.11 -20.99
C SER A 310 1.26 11.17 -19.93
N GLY A 311 0.98 12.42 -20.34
CA GLY A 311 0.61 13.52 -19.45
C GLY A 311 -0.84 13.47 -18.96
N PHE A 312 -1.73 12.78 -19.68
CA PHE A 312 -3.11 12.49 -19.24
C PHE A 312 -3.15 11.27 -18.31
N LEU A 313 -2.27 10.29 -18.53
CA LEU A 313 -2.24 9.03 -17.80
C LEU A 313 -1.55 9.13 -16.46
N MET A 314 -0.49 9.92 -16.35
CA MET A 314 0.21 10.10 -15.08
C MET A 314 -0.65 10.74 -13.97
N PRO A 315 -1.61 11.65 -14.24
CA PRO A 315 -2.56 12.10 -13.22
C PRO A 315 -3.70 11.09 -12.96
N LEU A 316 -4.24 10.44 -13.99
CA LEU A 316 -5.34 9.46 -13.86
C LEU A 316 -4.92 8.16 -13.19
N PHE A 317 -3.68 7.76 -13.43
CA PHE A 317 -3.08 6.54 -12.89
C PHE A 317 -1.91 6.81 -11.97
N GLY A 318 -1.49 8.05 -11.74
CA GLY A 318 -0.51 8.39 -10.70
C GLY A 318 -0.87 7.72 -9.38
N PRO A 319 -2.13 7.74 -8.92
CA PRO A 319 -2.54 7.00 -7.72
C PRO A 319 -2.49 5.45 -7.84
N LEU A 320 -2.54 4.90 -9.06
CA LEU A 320 -2.50 3.46 -9.36
C LEU A 320 -1.09 2.94 -9.71
N PHE A 321 -0.17 3.82 -10.13
CA PHE A 321 1.19 3.52 -10.61
C PHE A 321 2.29 4.12 -9.74
N PHE A 322 2.00 5.25 -9.11
CA PHE A 322 2.84 5.98 -8.18
C PHE A 322 2.02 6.30 -6.93
N PRO A 323 1.57 5.30 -6.16
CA PRO A 323 1.40 5.64 -4.78
C PRO A 323 2.73 6.23 -4.31
N PRO A 324 2.75 7.30 -3.51
CA PRO A 324 3.98 7.75 -2.93
C PRO A 324 4.36 6.70 -1.89
N ILE A 325 4.93 5.57 -2.36
CA ILE A 325 5.34 4.42 -1.55
C ILE A 325 6.26 4.97 -0.48
N THR A 326 7.16 5.87 -0.86
CA THR A 326 8.03 6.64 0.02
C THR A 326 7.25 7.35 1.12
N ILE A 327 6.32 8.25 0.79
CA ILE A 327 5.61 9.06 1.78
C ILE A 327 4.70 8.17 2.63
N THR A 328 3.86 7.35 2.00
CA THR A 328 2.92 6.44 2.68
C THR A 328 3.65 5.52 3.64
N SER A 329 4.73 4.86 3.21
CA SER A 329 5.50 3.98 4.09
C SER A 329 6.26 4.75 5.17
N THR A 330 6.62 6.03 4.96
CA THR A 330 7.21 6.91 5.99
C THR A 330 6.19 7.27 7.04
N VAL A 331 5.02 7.69 6.61
CA VAL A 331 3.88 7.96 7.46
C VAL A 331 3.49 6.74 8.28
N VAL A 332 3.42 5.56 7.66
CA VAL A 332 3.06 4.31 8.34
C VAL A 332 4.11 3.92 9.38
N ALA A 333 5.40 4.01 9.05
CA ALA A 333 6.47 3.71 9.99
C ALA A 333 6.50 4.71 11.17
N MET A 334 6.35 6.01 10.90
CA MET A 334 6.25 7.04 11.93
C MET A 334 5.04 6.81 12.85
N ARG A 335 3.86 6.50 12.28
CA ARG A 335 2.66 6.17 13.06
C ARG A 335 2.85 4.93 13.92
N ALA A 336 3.47 3.87 13.38
CA ALA A 336 3.79 2.67 14.16
C ALA A 336 4.72 2.99 15.33
N GLY A 337 5.77 3.80 15.10
CA GLY A 337 6.70 4.23 16.14
C GLY A 337 6.06 5.12 17.22
N VAL A 338 5.12 6.00 16.85
CA VAL A 338 4.33 6.78 17.84
C VAL A 338 3.47 5.84 18.70
N LEU A 339 2.77 4.88 18.08
CA LEU A 339 1.96 3.92 18.85
C LEU A 339 2.84 3.05 19.76
N ALA A 340 4.02 2.63 19.31
CA ALA A 340 4.99 1.93 20.15
C ALA A 340 5.44 2.80 21.33
N ALA A 341 5.71 4.08 21.09
CA ALA A 341 6.10 5.05 22.11
C ALA A 341 4.99 5.29 23.15
N GLU A 342 3.73 5.41 22.71
CA GLU A 342 2.57 5.54 23.61
C GLU A 342 2.40 4.28 24.48
N LEU A 343 2.53 3.07 23.90
CA LEU A 343 2.42 1.81 24.64
C LEU A 343 3.49 1.64 25.72
N ARG A 344 4.70 2.14 25.47
CA ARG A 344 5.83 2.08 26.42
C ARG A 344 5.94 3.32 27.32
N GLN A 345 5.05 4.31 27.16
CA GLN A 345 5.14 5.63 27.81
C GLN A 345 6.52 6.29 27.63
N GLY A 346 7.08 6.17 26.42
CA GLY A 346 8.42 6.66 26.09
C GLY A 346 8.42 7.87 25.17
N ALA A 347 9.62 8.34 24.84
CA ALA A 347 9.80 9.39 23.84
C ALA A 347 9.29 8.93 22.46
N TRP A 348 8.63 9.85 21.77
CA TRP A 348 8.20 9.66 20.38
C TRP A 348 9.41 9.60 19.45
N PRO A 349 9.28 8.89 18.30
CA PRO A 349 10.39 8.75 17.37
C PRO A 349 10.71 10.06 16.66
N GLU A 350 11.91 10.11 16.05
CA GLU A 350 12.30 11.20 15.15
C GLU A 350 11.29 11.39 14.02
N ASP A 351 11.03 12.64 13.66
CA ASP A 351 10.31 13.01 12.46
C ASP A 351 11.21 12.80 11.23
N LEU A 352 10.89 11.77 10.44
CA LEU A 352 11.67 11.37 9.27
C LEU A 352 11.56 12.35 8.09
N LEU A 353 10.61 13.30 8.14
CA LEU A 353 10.45 14.36 7.15
C LEU A 353 10.96 15.72 7.64
N ASP A 354 11.40 15.81 8.90
CA ASP A 354 12.02 17.01 9.47
C ASP A 354 13.52 17.08 9.12
N PRO A 355 13.99 18.13 8.42
CA PRO A 355 15.41 18.32 8.13
C PRO A 355 16.30 18.33 9.38
N GLY A 356 15.78 18.83 10.50
CA GLY A 356 16.46 18.87 11.80
C GLY A 356 16.31 17.60 12.63
N ARG A 357 15.52 16.61 12.17
CA ARG A 357 15.23 15.34 12.88
C ARG A 357 14.73 15.53 14.31
N HIS A 358 13.94 16.58 14.54
CA HIS A 358 13.26 16.73 15.82
C HIS A 358 12.30 15.55 16.05
N PRO A 359 11.97 15.21 17.30
CA PRO A 359 10.89 14.26 17.56
C PRO A 359 9.59 14.67 16.87
N LEU A 360 8.75 13.69 16.52
CA LEU A 360 7.39 13.97 16.08
C LEU A 360 6.66 14.85 17.09
N ARG A 361 5.85 15.76 16.58
CA ARG A 361 5.24 16.82 17.38
C ARG A 361 3.81 16.43 17.77
N PRO A 362 3.38 16.68 19.02
CA PRO A 362 2.04 16.36 19.43
C PRO A 362 1.03 17.27 18.74
N LEU A 363 0.03 16.65 18.11
CA LEU A 363 -1.20 17.33 17.75
C LEU A 363 -2.10 17.31 18.99
N GLN A 364 -2.33 18.47 19.58
CA GLN A 364 -3.10 18.61 20.81
C GLN A 364 -4.53 19.08 20.53
N SER A 365 -5.47 18.63 21.35
CA SER A 365 -6.82 19.18 21.45
C SER A 365 -7.17 19.28 22.94
N PHE A 366 -7.55 20.48 23.39
CA PHE A 366 -7.85 20.74 24.81
C PHE A 366 -6.72 20.28 25.77
N GLY A 367 -5.46 20.51 25.39
CA GLY A 367 -4.30 20.11 26.19
C GLY A 367 -3.98 18.61 26.18
N HIS A 368 -4.74 17.79 25.46
CA HIS A 368 -4.51 16.36 25.34
C HIS A 368 -3.95 16.00 23.95
N PRO A 369 -2.96 15.10 23.85
CA PRO A 369 -2.48 14.62 22.56
C PRO A 369 -3.59 13.79 21.89
N VAL A 370 -4.06 14.25 20.74
CA VAL A 370 -5.04 13.55 19.88
C VAL A 370 -4.38 12.95 18.65
N GLY A 371 -3.16 13.34 18.37
CA GLY A 371 -2.39 12.86 17.24
C GLY A 371 -0.94 13.27 17.35
N ALA A 372 -0.20 12.93 16.31
CA ALA A 372 1.11 13.49 16.03
C ALA A 372 1.04 14.17 14.67
N TYR A 373 1.96 15.09 14.41
CA TYR A 373 2.22 15.57 13.08
C TYR A 373 3.72 15.58 12.80
N SER A 374 4.01 15.46 11.51
CA SER A 374 5.32 15.61 10.91
C SER A 374 5.30 16.89 10.06
N VAL A 375 6.43 17.57 9.95
CA VAL A 375 6.53 18.81 9.16
C VAL A 375 6.08 18.58 7.71
N GLY A 376 5.66 19.65 7.04
CA GLY A 376 5.27 19.62 5.66
C GLY A 376 6.35 19.06 4.73
N LEU A 377 5.90 18.58 3.56
CA LEU A 377 6.82 18.12 2.52
C LEU A 377 7.72 19.24 1.98
N ASP A 378 7.37 20.51 2.19
CA ASP A 378 8.22 21.68 1.90
C ASP A 378 9.25 21.95 3.03
N GLY A 379 9.24 21.15 4.10
CA GLY A 379 10.14 21.25 5.24
C GLY A 379 9.72 22.33 6.24
N ARG A 380 8.55 22.96 6.05
CA ARG A 380 8.02 23.95 6.97
C ARG A 380 7.15 23.27 8.03
N ASP A 381 7.29 23.74 9.26
CA ASP A 381 6.45 23.37 10.39
C ASP A 381 5.29 24.36 10.47
N ASP A 382 4.10 23.94 10.06
CA ASP A 382 2.89 24.77 10.14
C ASP A 382 2.15 24.59 11.48
N GLY A 383 2.80 24.00 12.50
CA GLY A 383 2.20 23.79 13.82
C GLY A 383 1.04 22.79 13.81
N GLY A 384 1.06 21.81 12.91
CA GLY A 384 -0.05 20.90 12.64
C GLY A 384 -1.09 21.49 11.68
N GLY A 385 -0.67 22.39 10.79
CA GLY A 385 -1.51 23.14 9.83
C GLY A 385 -1.93 22.35 8.60
N LYS A 386 -2.31 23.01 7.49
CA LYS A 386 -2.72 22.31 6.25
C LYS A 386 -1.54 21.69 5.49
N GLY A 387 -0.32 22.21 5.67
CA GLY A 387 0.89 21.69 5.01
C GLY A 387 1.48 20.44 5.68
N ASP A 388 1.23 20.24 6.98
CA ASP A 388 1.81 19.17 7.78
C ASP A 388 1.13 17.81 7.58
N VAL A 389 1.91 16.75 7.75
CA VAL A 389 1.42 15.37 7.66
C VAL A 389 0.91 14.91 9.03
N LYS A 390 -0.39 14.59 9.13
CA LYS A 390 -1.05 14.31 10.42
C LYS A 390 -1.34 12.83 10.64
N PHE A 391 -1.18 12.40 11.89
CA PHE A 391 -1.47 11.06 12.38
C PHE A 391 -2.40 11.15 13.59
N LEU A 392 -3.71 11.09 13.35
CA LEU A 392 -4.67 11.05 14.45
C LEU A 392 -4.69 9.65 15.09
N PHE A 393 -4.64 9.61 16.43
CA PHE A 393 -4.78 8.38 17.20
C PHE A 393 -5.85 8.48 18.31
N ARG A 394 -6.32 9.68 18.65
CA ARG A 394 -7.55 9.91 19.42
C ARG A 394 -8.46 10.82 18.61
N ALA A 395 -9.77 10.76 18.84
CA ALA A 395 -10.64 11.79 18.28
C ALA A 395 -10.24 13.13 18.88
N GLN A 396 -10.23 14.19 18.07
CA GLN A 396 -10.46 15.52 18.60
C GLN A 396 -11.79 15.43 19.37
N PRO A 397 -11.86 15.79 20.66
CA PRO A 397 -13.15 16.02 21.27
C PRO A 397 -13.88 16.96 20.32
N LEU A 398 -15.04 16.53 19.82
CA LEU A 398 -15.91 17.38 19.04
C LEU A 398 -16.42 18.46 20.00
N GLY A 399 -15.57 19.45 20.25
CA GLY A 399 -16.00 20.72 20.80
C GLY A 399 -16.87 21.34 19.74
N THR A 400 -18.17 21.40 20.02
CA THR A 400 -19.12 22.28 19.37
C THR A 400 -18.52 23.67 19.24
N THR A 401 -18.03 24.00 18.05
CA THR A 401 -17.90 25.35 17.51
C THR A 401 -18.18 25.17 16.01
N ALA A 402 -19.27 25.62 15.40
CA ALA A 402 -20.05 26.82 15.64
C ALA A 402 -19.12 28.00 15.97
N ASP A 403 -18.68 28.62 14.86
CA ASP A 403 -18.14 29.97 14.70
C ASP A 403 -16.62 30.21 14.87
N PRO A 404 -16.06 31.13 14.05
CA PRO A 404 -15.37 30.76 12.79
C PRO A 404 -13.85 30.85 12.81
#